data_AF-A0A699TQ30-F1
#
_entry.id   AF-A0A699TQ30-F1
#
_cell.length_a   1.000
_cell.length_b   1.000
_cell.length_c   1.000
_cell.angle_alpha   90.00
_cell.angle_beta   90.00
_cell.angle_gamma   90.00
#
_symmetry.space_group_name_H-M   'P 1'
#
loop_
_entity.id
_entity.type
_entity.pdbx_description
1 polymer ?
#
loop_
_entity_poly.entity_id
_entity_poly.type
_entity_poly.pdbx_seq_one_letter_code
_entity_poly.pdbx_strand_id
1 'polypeptide(L)'
;MSVGACQFALAALEQVDEVLGLDDIYAVAIFQNEEPNLVIGRLWANVFNLNLDLNKYHDAYCAIISNPDEESKYICLRRFIHVLFKNRAIKILCDGSLPFVGLAEKVEQELALKVCRTI
;
A
#
# COMPACT_ATOMS: atom_id res chain seq x y z
N MET A 1 4.54 -8.15 -14.29
CA MET A 1 4.07 -6.75 -14.35
C MET A 1 5.29 -5.86 -14.60
N SER A 2 5.20 -4.82 -15.44
CA SER A 2 6.37 -4.04 -15.91
C SER A 2 6.64 -2.79 -15.05
N VAL A 3 7.89 -2.33 -14.99
CA VAL A 3 8.30 -1.09 -14.30
C VAL A 3 7.51 0.13 -14.79
N GLY A 4 7.15 0.16 -16.08
CA GLY A 4 6.36 1.23 -16.66
C GLY A 4 5.00 1.41 -15.97
N ALA A 5 4.31 0.32 -15.60
CA ALA A 5 3.04 0.42 -14.88
C ALA A 5 3.18 1.12 -13.52
N CYS A 6 4.34 1.00 -12.86
CA CYS A 6 4.59 1.67 -11.58
C CYS A 6 4.81 3.16 -11.77
N GLN A 7 5.55 3.53 -12.82
CA GLN A 7 5.74 4.93 -13.20
C GLN A 7 4.41 5.58 -13.61
N PHE A 8 3.55 4.88 -14.33
CA PHE A 8 2.21 5.37 -14.65
C PHE A 8 1.36 5.60 -13.38
N ALA A 9 1.39 4.67 -12.42
CA ALA A 9 0.64 4.84 -11.17
C ALA A 9 1.18 6.00 -10.32
N LEU A 10 2.51 6.18 -10.26
CA LEU A 10 3.14 7.31 -9.55
C LEU A 10 2.83 8.65 -10.23
N ALA A 11 2.94 8.74 -11.55
CA ALA A 11 2.60 9.95 -12.29
C ALA A 11 1.10 10.29 -12.18
N ALA A 12 0.23 9.29 -12.02
CA ALA A 12 -1.18 9.52 -11.73
C ALA A 12 -1.38 10.09 -10.31
N LEU A 13 -0.61 9.63 -9.32
CA LEU A 13 -0.64 10.19 -7.96
C LEU A 13 -0.18 11.65 -7.92
N GLU A 14 0.90 11.99 -8.64
CA GLU A 14 1.40 13.37 -8.75
C GLU A 14 0.35 14.31 -9.34
N GLN A 15 -0.34 13.87 -10.40
CA GLN A 15 -1.43 14.66 -10.99
C GLN A 15 -2.64 14.80 -10.07
N VAL A 16 -2.95 13.79 -9.26
CA VAL A 16 -4.05 13.89 -8.28
C VAL A 16 -3.71 14.90 -7.17
N ASP A 17 -2.46 14.94 -6.71
CA ASP A 17 -2.00 15.90 -5.70
C ASP A 17 -2.10 17.35 -6.19
N GLU A 18 -1.72 17.60 -7.46
CA GLU A 18 -1.92 18.90 -8.11
C GLU A 18 -3.40 19.32 -8.17
N VAL A 19 -4.30 18.35 -8.39
CA VAL A 19 -5.75 18.58 -8.51
C VAL A 19 -6.41 18.83 -7.15
N LEU A 20 -5.95 18.17 -6.08
CA LEU A 20 -6.45 18.45 -4.73
C LEU A 20 -6.11 19.87 -4.25
N GLY A 21 -5.14 20.53 -4.89
CA GLY A 21 -4.84 21.95 -4.68
C GLY A 21 -5.74 22.94 -5.46
N LEU A 22 -6.68 22.46 -6.29
CA LEU A 22 -7.58 23.28 -7.11
C LEU A 22 -8.99 23.36 -6.51
N ASP A 23 -9.77 24.38 -6.93
CA ASP A 23 -11.15 24.61 -6.49
C ASP A 23 -12.05 23.36 -6.65
N ASP A 24 -12.97 23.15 -5.69
CA ASP A 24 -13.86 21.97 -5.55
C ASP A 24 -14.55 21.52 -6.87
N ILE A 25 -14.85 22.44 -7.79
CA ILE A 25 -15.53 22.15 -9.06
C ILE A 25 -14.67 21.26 -9.98
N TYR A 26 -13.35 21.47 -10.00
CA TYR A 26 -12.43 20.67 -10.82
C TYR A 26 -12.18 19.30 -10.22
N ALA A 27 -12.08 19.21 -8.89
CA ALA A 27 -11.94 17.94 -8.18
C ALA A 27 -13.16 17.04 -8.45
N VAL A 28 -14.38 17.57 -8.35
CA VAL A 28 -15.62 16.80 -8.61
C VAL A 28 -15.65 16.20 -10.04
N ALA A 29 -15.17 16.94 -11.04
CA ALA A 29 -15.12 16.46 -12.42
C ALA A 29 -14.14 15.30 -12.62
N ILE A 30 -13.00 15.32 -11.92
CA ILE A 30 -11.93 14.32 -12.05
C ILE A 30 -12.26 13.04 -11.29
N PHE A 31 -12.80 13.16 -10.08
CA PHE A 31 -13.15 11.99 -9.27
C PHE A 31 -14.51 11.38 -9.65
N GLN A 32 -15.25 11.96 -10.60
CA GLN A 32 -16.54 11.44 -11.08
C GLN A 32 -17.55 11.13 -9.95
N ASN A 33 -17.55 11.94 -8.89
CA ASN A 33 -18.30 11.74 -7.64
C ASN A 33 -17.83 10.59 -6.73
N GLU A 34 -16.70 9.94 -7.01
CA GLU A 34 -16.05 9.06 -6.04
C GLU A 34 -15.31 9.89 -4.97
N GLU A 35 -15.18 9.32 -3.77
CA GLU A 35 -14.36 9.91 -2.73
C GLU A 35 -12.88 9.91 -3.17
N PRO A 36 -12.17 11.06 -3.14
CA PRO A 36 -10.77 11.15 -3.56
C PRO A 36 -9.84 10.13 -2.89
N ASN A 37 -10.06 9.86 -1.60
CA ASN A 37 -9.27 8.88 -0.84
C ASN A 37 -9.38 7.47 -1.42
N LEU A 38 -10.55 7.06 -1.93
CA LEU A 38 -10.72 5.75 -2.55
C LEU A 38 -9.94 5.64 -3.86
N VAL A 39 -9.96 6.71 -4.67
CA VAL A 39 -9.20 6.76 -5.93
C VAL A 39 -7.70 6.70 -5.66
N ILE A 40 -7.22 7.54 -4.74
CA ILE A 40 -5.81 7.59 -4.31
C ILE A 40 -5.40 6.26 -3.67
N GLY A 41 -6.27 5.65 -2.87
CA GLY A 41 -6.03 4.38 -2.22
C GLY A 41 -5.90 3.21 -3.19
N ARG A 42 -6.60 3.23 -4.32
CA ARG A 42 -6.40 2.25 -5.40
C ARG A 42 -5.08 2.47 -6.14
N LEU A 43 -4.68 3.72 -6.36
CA LEU A 43 -3.38 4.03 -6.99
C LEU A 43 -2.23 3.55 -6.11
N TRP A 44 -2.26 3.83 -4.80
CA TRP A 44 -1.26 3.30 -3.86
C TRP A 44 -1.26 1.77 -3.79
N ALA A 45 -2.43 1.13 -3.82
CA ALA A 45 -2.50 -0.34 -3.91
C ALA A 45 -1.81 -0.88 -5.17
N ASN A 46 -1.92 -0.19 -6.31
CA ASN A 46 -1.22 -0.55 -7.54
C ASN A 46 0.29 -0.41 -7.39
N VAL A 47 0.77 0.73 -6.85
CA VAL A 47 2.20 0.94 -6.56
C VAL A 47 2.73 -0.13 -5.61
N PHE A 48 1.99 -0.47 -4.56
CA PHE A 48 2.29 -1.56 -3.65
C PHE A 48 2.42 -2.91 -4.38
N ASN A 49 1.40 -3.30 -5.15
CA ASN A 49 1.34 -4.57 -5.86
C ASN A 49 2.55 -4.71 -6.82
N LEU A 50 2.90 -3.63 -7.52
CA LEU A 50 4.01 -3.59 -8.47
C LEU A 50 5.37 -3.78 -7.78
N ASN A 51 5.61 -3.05 -6.69
CA ASN A 51 6.86 -3.19 -5.93
C ASN A 51 6.97 -4.55 -5.25
N LEU A 52 5.85 -5.08 -4.73
CA LEU A 52 5.82 -6.40 -4.10
C LEU A 52 6.14 -7.51 -5.10
N ASP A 53 5.57 -7.45 -6.31
CA ASP A 53 5.82 -8.44 -7.38
C ASP A 53 7.29 -8.41 -7.85
N LEU A 54 7.99 -7.29 -7.67
CA LEU A 54 9.42 -7.13 -7.93
C LEU A 54 10.31 -7.46 -6.70
N ASN A 55 9.73 -7.93 -5.59
CA ASN A 55 10.39 -8.15 -4.31
C ASN A 55 11.09 -6.91 -3.73
N LYS A 56 10.65 -5.71 -4.13
CA LYS A 56 11.11 -4.44 -3.56
C LYS A 56 10.34 -4.17 -2.27
N TYR A 57 10.66 -4.92 -1.21
CA TYR A 57 9.85 -4.94 0.00
C TYR A 57 9.79 -3.59 0.73
N HIS A 58 10.87 -2.82 0.70
CA HIS A 58 10.90 -1.48 1.30
C HIS A 58 9.97 -0.53 0.54
N ASP A 59 10.07 -0.46 -0.78
CA ASP A 59 9.20 0.39 -1.62
C ASP A 59 7.74 -0.03 -1.54
N ALA A 60 7.47 -1.34 -1.47
CA ALA A 60 6.14 -1.87 -1.24
C ALA A 60 5.61 -1.42 0.14
N TYR A 61 6.43 -1.46 1.19
CA TYR A 61 6.05 -0.98 2.52
C TYR A 61 5.76 0.53 2.53
N CYS A 62 6.60 1.33 1.86
CA CYS A 62 6.37 2.77 1.69
C CYS A 62 4.99 3.03 1.06
N ALA A 63 4.62 2.28 0.02
CA ALA A 63 3.31 2.41 -0.60
C ALA A 63 2.13 2.08 0.34
N ILE A 64 2.31 1.17 1.31
CA ILE A 64 1.30 0.85 2.32
C ILE A 64 1.09 2.04 3.26
N ILE A 65 2.18 2.58 3.83
CA ILE A 65 2.10 3.67 4.82
C ILE A 65 1.66 5.00 4.21
N SER A 66 1.94 5.21 2.92
CA SER A 66 1.50 6.39 2.16
C SER A 66 0.04 6.33 1.72
N ASN A 67 -0.61 5.17 1.83
CA ASN A 67 -2.00 5.01 1.40
C ASN A 67 -2.96 5.71 2.39
N PRO A 68 -3.75 6.70 1.96
CA PRO A 68 -4.71 7.38 2.84
C PRO A 68 -5.99 6.57 3.09
N ASP A 69 -6.29 5.57 2.24
CA ASP A 69 -7.43 4.69 2.43
C ASP A 69 -7.08 3.54 3.38
N GLU A 70 -7.69 3.56 4.57
CA GLU A 70 -7.42 2.59 5.64
C GLU A 70 -7.78 1.15 5.23
N GLU A 71 -8.88 0.96 4.50
CA GLU A 71 -9.27 -0.39 4.06
C GLU A 71 -8.24 -0.97 3.07
N SER A 72 -7.89 -0.23 2.02
CA SER A 72 -6.86 -0.61 1.06
C SER A 72 -5.49 -0.82 1.73
N LYS A 73 -5.11 0.03 2.70
CA LYS A 73 -3.89 -0.12 3.50
C LYS A 73 -3.84 -1.47 4.20
N TYR A 74 -4.92 -1.88 4.87
CA TYR A 74 -4.95 -3.16 5.58
C TYR A 74 -4.97 -4.37 4.64
N ILE A 75 -5.65 -4.27 3.50
CA ILE A 75 -5.60 -5.31 2.45
C ILE A 75 -4.16 -5.49 1.96
N CYS A 76 -3.46 -4.38 1.69
CA CYS A 76 -2.07 -4.41 1.25
C CYS A 76 -1.14 -4.99 2.34
N LEU A 77 -1.31 -4.58 3.60
CA LEU A 77 -0.52 -5.11 4.73
C LEU A 77 -0.68 -6.63 4.89
N ARG A 78 -1.91 -7.14 4.86
CA ARG A 78 -2.16 -8.59 4.94
C ARG A 78 -1.45 -9.35 3.82
N ARG A 79 -1.56 -8.83 2.58
CA ARG A 79 -0.87 -9.42 1.41
C ARG A 79 0.65 -9.36 1.58
N PHE A 80 1.19 -8.24 2.04
CA PHE A 80 2.63 -8.06 2.27
C PHE A 80 3.19 -9.13 3.21
N ILE A 81 2.58 -9.29 4.39
CA ILE A 81 3.02 -10.29 5.37
C ILE A 81 2.89 -11.70 4.76
N HIS A 82 1.80 -12.00 4.04
CA HIS A 82 1.65 -13.31 3.37
C HIS A 82 2.79 -13.60 2.37
N VAL A 83 3.16 -12.63 1.53
CA VAL A 83 4.25 -12.77 0.56
C VAL A 83 5.60 -12.92 1.26
N LEU A 84 5.87 -12.15 2.32
CA LEU A 84 7.10 -12.29 3.11
C LEU A 84 7.25 -13.69 3.69
N PHE A 85 6.17 -14.29 4.21
CA PHE A 85 6.20 -15.68 4.67
C PHE A 85 6.51 -16.65 3.52
N LYS A 86 5.79 -16.53 2.40
CA LYS A 86 5.96 -17.39 1.23
C LYS A 86 7.40 -17.34 0.69
N ASN A 87 8.01 -16.16 0.69
CA ASN A 87 9.36 -15.93 0.19
C ASN A 87 10.47 -16.12 1.25
N ARG A 88 10.12 -16.58 2.47
CA ARG A 88 11.05 -16.71 3.62
C ARG A 88 11.80 -15.40 3.96
N ALA A 89 11.18 -14.26 3.66
CA ALA A 89 11.71 -12.92 3.90
C ALA A 89 11.16 -12.28 5.19
N ILE A 90 10.57 -13.09 6.09
CA ILE A 90 9.88 -12.60 7.30
C ILE A 90 10.79 -11.80 8.26
N LYS A 91 12.11 -12.02 8.19
CA LYS A 91 13.11 -11.31 9.00
C LYS A 91 13.03 -9.79 8.84
N ILE A 92 12.59 -9.30 7.69
CA ILE A 92 12.36 -7.87 7.41
C ILE A 92 11.37 -7.23 8.41
N LEU A 93 10.45 -8.02 8.98
CA LEU A 93 9.53 -7.54 10.02
C LEU A 93 10.17 -7.50 11.42
N CYS A 94 11.32 -8.14 11.63
CA CYS A 94 11.88 -8.35 12.96
C CYS A 94 13.26 -7.70 13.17
N ASP A 95 13.94 -7.31 12.08
CA ASP A 95 15.30 -6.78 12.13
C ASP A 95 15.37 -5.24 12.20
N GLY A 96 14.23 -4.57 12.33
CA GLY A 96 14.13 -3.12 12.38
C GLY A 96 14.23 -2.42 11.03
N SER A 97 14.24 -3.18 9.91
CA SER A 97 14.30 -2.60 8.56
C SER A 97 13.05 -1.79 8.19
N LEU A 98 11.91 -2.02 8.85
CA LEU A 98 10.65 -1.33 8.59
C LEU A 98 10.11 -0.64 9.86
N PRO A 99 9.78 0.65 9.80
CA PRO A 99 9.18 1.36 10.93
C PRO A 99 7.67 1.10 10.98
N PHE A 100 7.16 0.41 12.02
CA PHE A 100 5.74 0.07 12.18
C PHE A 100 4.82 1.25 12.58
N VAL A 101 4.96 2.41 11.95
CA VAL A 101 4.21 3.63 12.28
C VAL A 101 2.70 3.38 12.12
N GLY A 102 1.97 3.31 13.24
CA GLY A 102 0.52 3.06 13.26
C GLY A 102 0.09 1.65 12.82
N LEU A 103 1.03 0.74 12.53
CA LEU A 103 0.71 -0.60 12.01
C LEU A 103 1.11 -1.76 12.94
N ALA A 104 1.79 -1.47 14.05
CA ALA A 104 2.33 -2.49 14.95
C ALA A 104 1.27 -3.51 15.41
N GLU A 105 0.15 -3.05 15.96
CA GLU A 105 -0.93 -3.91 16.42
C GLU A 105 -1.48 -4.80 15.28
N LYS A 106 -1.61 -4.25 14.08
CA LYS A 106 -2.14 -4.98 12.94
C LYS A 106 -1.17 -6.05 12.43
N VAL A 107 0.13 -5.74 12.45
CA VAL A 107 1.19 -6.71 12.14
C VAL A 107 1.16 -7.86 13.14
N GLU A 108 1.04 -7.57 14.43
CA GLU A 108 0.94 -8.58 15.49
C GLU A 108 -0.30 -9.48 15.30
N GLN A 109 -1.47 -8.91 15.05
CA GLN A 109 -2.70 -9.66 14.77
C GLN A 109 -2.54 -10.62 13.58
N GLU A 110 -1.97 -10.14 12.47
CA GLU A 110 -1.76 -10.96 11.27
C GLU A 110 -0.69 -12.05 11.46
N LEU A 111 0.29 -11.82 12.33
CA LEU A 111 1.28 -12.83 12.73
C LEU A 111 0.65 -13.89 13.64
N ALA A 112 -0.13 -13.48 14.64
CA ALA A 112 -0.83 -14.38 15.56
C ALA A 112 -1.77 -15.34 14.81
N LEU A 113 -2.54 -14.82 13.83
CA LEU A 113 -3.43 -15.63 12.98
C LEU A 113 -2.68 -16.71 12.19
N LYS A 114 -1.42 -16.50 11.81
CA LYS A 114 -0.61 -17.49 11.07
C LYS A 114 -0.05 -18.55 12.00
N VAL A 115 0.35 -18.19 13.22
CA VAL A 115 0.80 -19.14 14.24
C VAL A 115 -0.35 -20.05 14.67
N CYS A 116 -1.53 -19.49 14.98
CA CYS A 116 -2.69 -20.27 15.42
C CYS A 116 -3.24 -21.24 14.37
N ARG A 117 -2.93 -21.07 13.08
CA ARG A 117 -3.32 -21.98 12.00
C ARG A 117 -2.31 -23.11 11.75
N THR A 118 -1.17 -23.07 12.42
CA THR A 118 -0.05 -24.02 12.24
C THR A 118 0.14 -24.93 13.47
N ILE A 119 -0.71 -24.78 14.48
CA ILE A 119 -0.82 -25.63 15.68
C ILE A 119 -2.06 -26.51 15.52
#